data_AF-E4XZP2-F1
#
_entry.id   AF-E4XZP2-F1
#
_cell.length_a   1.000
_cell.length_b   1.000
_cell.length_c   1.000
_cell.angle_alpha   90.00
_cell.angle_beta   90.00
_cell.angle_gamma   90.00
#
_symmetry.space_group_name_H-M   'P 1'
#
loop_
_entity.id
_entity.type
_entity.pdbx_description
1 polymer ?
#
loop_
_entity_poly.entity_id
_entity_poly.type
_entity_poly.pdbx_seq_one_letter_code
_entity_poly.pdbx_strand_id
1 'polypeptide(L)'
;MTKELSAKEKKKLEKAARRAKVVGDKGVDGEAIKAEAMRKKEESMKKHQEVQIRQPSPVPKAGSPVPQVAAILKEEAAGGRTRKISESQGVARALKSTKTQSMQVELTEPLFTYMRNTAGIKDTIQTMGFGRKDMFSRGITKNQTQLHRAIVRLGFKAAHLSKIDEREMAQKLRRALELFIDDFDGRNFNDECIPQHHRLSIQQNFISELNPNINFISKCHPMTRSEACLVDVIKEAARSRQARDKNLAEFKEFLHEELQLFWKMRVEEAEATIANETFNLITDNSTVLTFGDGMNMVRIFEKAKRLGRKFEVIVVDTEPGFSGKRILRCLTEVGIQAKYSTVAGLSYMMKQTDVVIIGARSLLANGSVVGAKGCGTVACVANEDQVPVLVCCETYKFEDRCAINALDIKNEIREFPINEHITFQNIVQDVIPASLVTAAITEVGIIASTSAATVISENERKRKDITFETT
;
A
#
# COMPACT_ATOMS: atom_id res chain seq x y z
N MET A 1 37.91 -14.63 -41.71
CA MET A 1 37.90 -14.43 -43.18
C MET A 1 37.00 -13.25 -43.49
N THR A 2 37.59 -12.09 -43.75
CA THR A 2 36.92 -10.85 -44.14
C THR A 2 36.35 -10.99 -45.55
N LYS A 3 35.02 -11.00 -45.69
CA LYS A 3 34.35 -10.95 -47.01
C LYS A 3 34.55 -9.56 -47.61
N GLU A 4 35.28 -9.49 -48.72
CA GLU A 4 35.39 -8.27 -49.52
C GLU A 4 34.02 -7.89 -50.09
N LEU A 5 33.65 -6.60 -49.92
CA LEU A 5 32.42 -6.01 -50.45
C LEU A 5 32.45 -5.99 -51.98
N SER A 6 31.31 -6.31 -52.59
CA SER A 6 31.12 -6.40 -54.04
C SER A 6 31.36 -5.07 -54.75
N ALA A 7 31.88 -5.10 -55.98
CA ALA A 7 32.14 -3.91 -56.80
C ALA A 7 30.90 -3.01 -57.00
N LYS A 8 29.68 -3.58 -56.91
CA LYS A 8 28.41 -2.82 -56.95
C LYS A 8 28.16 -2.00 -55.67
N GLU A 9 28.61 -2.47 -54.52
CA GLU A 9 28.43 -1.81 -53.23
C GLU A 9 29.43 -0.66 -53.06
N LYS A 10 30.68 -0.84 -53.48
CA LYS A 10 31.68 0.24 -53.53
C LYS A 10 31.22 1.40 -54.43
N LYS A 11 30.65 1.10 -55.61
CA LYS A 11 30.11 2.12 -56.53
C LYS A 11 28.87 2.83 -55.99
N LYS A 12 28.05 2.17 -55.16
CA LYS A 12 26.92 2.79 -54.45
C LYS A 12 27.39 3.72 -53.33
N LEU A 13 28.42 3.31 -52.57
CA LEU A 13 28.99 4.13 -51.50
C LEU A 13 29.65 5.41 -52.05
N GLU A 14 30.37 5.29 -53.17
CA GLU A 14 31.02 6.43 -53.83
C GLU A 14 30.02 7.43 -54.43
N LYS A 15 28.89 6.91 -54.95
CA LYS A 15 27.78 7.74 -55.46
C LYS A 15 26.97 8.39 -54.32
N ALA A 16 26.90 7.74 -53.15
CA ALA A 16 26.31 8.32 -51.93
C ALA A 16 27.20 9.41 -51.32
N ALA A 17 28.53 9.21 -51.29
CA ALA A 17 29.49 10.20 -50.82
C ALA A 17 29.54 11.46 -51.73
N ARG A 18 29.40 11.29 -53.06
CA ARG A 18 29.27 12.43 -53.99
C ARG A 18 27.96 13.20 -53.81
N ARG A 19 26.85 12.53 -53.47
CA ARG A 19 25.57 13.20 -53.18
C ARG A 19 25.59 13.94 -51.84
N ALA A 20 26.29 13.43 -50.83
CA ALA A 20 26.45 14.11 -49.55
C ALA A 20 27.29 15.41 -49.66
N LYS A 21 28.24 15.48 -50.61
CA LYS A 21 29.07 16.68 -50.85
C LYS A 21 28.35 17.81 -51.62
N VAL A 22 27.29 17.49 -52.36
CA VAL A 22 26.53 18.46 -53.19
C VAL A 22 25.38 19.12 -52.42
N VAL A 23 24.99 18.58 -51.26
CA VAL A 23 23.89 19.11 -50.43
C VAL A 23 24.39 20.02 -49.29
N GLY A 24 25.71 20.20 -49.16
CA GLY A 24 26.31 21.13 -48.20
C GLY A 24 26.26 22.62 -48.61
N ASP A 25 25.68 22.93 -49.77
CA ASP A 25 25.70 24.29 -50.34
C ASP A 25 24.32 24.64 -50.91
N LYS A 26 23.36 24.82 -50.00
CA LYS A 26 22.11 25.61 -50.11
C LYS A 26 21.27 25.32 -48.86
N GLY A 27 21.31 26.24 -47.91
CA GLY A 27 20.43 26.20 -46.75
C GLY A 27 18.97 26.31 -47.19
N VAL A 28 18.13 25.46 -46.59
CA VAL A 28 16.71 25.61 -46.20
C VAL A 28 16.16 24.19 -45.90
N ASP A 29 15.59 24.02 -44.71
CA ASP A 29 14.66 22.98 -44.20
C ASP A 29 15.10 21.49 -44.18
N GLY A 30 15.99 21.15 -43.25
CA GLY A 30 16.46 19.77 -42.99
C GLY A 30 15.62 18.92 -42.01
N GLU A 31 14.68 19.50 -41.26
CA GLU A 31 13.88 18.76 -40.26
C GLU A 31 12.63 18.12 -40.84
N ALA A 32 11.95 18.78 -41.79
CA ALA A 32 10.74 18.25 -42.42
C ALA A 32 11.01 16.97 -43.25
N ILE A 33 12.16 16.91 -43.93
CA ILE A 33 12.55 15.76 -44.77
C ILE A 33 12.96 14.55 -43.91
N LYS A 34 13.55 14.78 -42.73
CA LYS A 34 13.88 13.71 -41.78
C LYS A 34 12.62 13.09 -41.15
N ALA A 35 11.61 13.90 -40.86
CA ALA A 35 10.33 13.43 -40.32
C ALA A 35 9.57 12.55 -41.34
N GLU A 36 9.56 12.94 -42.61
CA GLU A 36 8.89 12.16 -43.66
C GLU A 36 9.63 10.85 -43.99
N ALA A 37 10.97 10.85 -43.92
CA ALA A 37 11.79 9.66 -44.10
C ALA A 37 11.63 8.64 -42.95
N MET A 38 11.44 9.10 -41.70
CA MET A 38 11.17 8.21 -40.57
C MET A 38 9.77 7.59 -40.64
N ARG A 39 8.74 8.36 -41.06
CA ARG A 39 7.38 7.82 -41.26
C ARG A 39 7.33 6.71 -42.32
N LYS A 40 8.01 6.89 -43.45
CA LYS A 40 8.11 5.84 -44.50
C LYS A 40 8.91 4.61 -44.04
N LYS A 41 9.84 4.76 -43.10
CA LYS A 41 10.61 3.66 -42.50
C LYS A 41 9.77 2.87 -41.49
N GLU A 42 8.91 3.54 -40.72
CA GLU A 42 7.95 2.87 -39.83
C GLU A 42 6.85 2.13 -40.60
N GLU A 43 6.33 2.71 -41.69
CA GLU A 43 5.32 2.03 -42.54
C GLU A 43 5.89 0.79 -43.25
N SER A 44 7.15 0.81 -43.66
CA SER A 44 7.80 -0.34 -44.28
C SER A 44 8.16 -1.45 -43.28
N MET A 45 8.47 -1.10 -42.03
CA MET A 45 8.66 -2.07 -40.95
C MET A 45 7.33 -2.69 -40.50
N LYS A 46 6.23 -1.92 -40.40
CA LYS A 46 4.89 -2.46 -40.10
C LYS A 46 4.40 -3.44 -41.18
N LYS A 47 4.63 -3.14 -42.46
CA LYS A 47 4.31 -4.07 -43.57
C LYS A 47 5.15 -5.35 -43.58
N HIS A 48 6.39 -5.34 -43.08
CA HIS A 48 7.19 -6.56 -42.94
C HIS A 48 6.79 -7.40 -41.72
N GLN A 49 6.14 -6.80 -40.72
CA GLN A 49 5.65 -7.49 -39.53
C GLN A 49 4.27 -8.13 -39.75
N GLU A 50 3.41 -7.52 -40.59
CA GLU A 50 2.10 -8.09 -40.96
C GLU A 50 2.19 -9.28 -41.94
N VAL A 51 3.28 -9.40 -42.71
CA VAL A 51 3.48 -10.51 -43.66
C VAL A 51 4.02 -11.79 -42.98
N GLN A 52 4.52 -11.69 -41.74
CA GLN A 52 4.97 -12.86 -40.95
C GLN A 52 3.88 -13.50 -40.07
N ILE A 53 2.68 -12.93 -40.00
CA ILE A 53 1.58 -13.44 -39.14
C ILE A 53 0.57 -14.32 -39.92
N ARG A 54 0.73 -14.50 -41.24
CA ARG A 54 -0.16 -15.34 -42.04
C ARG A 54 0.50 -16.62 -42.54
N GLN A 55 0.69 -17.60 -41.65
CA GLN A 55 0.70 -19.02 -42.00
C GLN A 55 0.09 -19.86 -40.86
N PRO A 56 -0.95 -20.68 -41.11
CA PRO A 56 -1.55 -21.55 -40.10
C PRO A 56 -0.74 -22.84 -39.92
N SER A 57 -0.45 -23.21 -38.67
CA SER A 57 0.11 -24.51 -38.30
C SER A 57 -0.98 -25.59 -38.28
N PRO A 58 -0.71 -26.85 -38.68
CA PRO A 58 -1.73 -27.89 -38.81
C PRO A 58 -2.10 -28.54 -37.46
N VAL A 59 -3.40 -28.82 -37.30
CA VAL A 59 -4.02 -29.56 -36.18
C VAL A 59 -3.94 -31.07 -36.43
N PRO A 60 -3.61 -31.91 -35.44
CA PRO A 60 -3.97 -33.32 -35.46
C PRO A 60 -5.19 -33.61 -34.57
N LYS A 61 -6.22 -34.25 -35.15
CA LYS A 61 -7.37 -34.80 -34.43
C LYS A 61 -7.20 -36.31 -34.16
N ALA A 62 -7.52 -36.68 -32.92
CA ALA A 62 -8.23 -37.86 -32.41
C ALA A 62 -7.82 -39.29 -32.84
N GLY A 63 -7.43 -40.09 -31.83
CA GLY A 63 -7.54 -41.55 -31.78
C GLY A 63 -7.63 -41.99 -30.31
N SER A 64 -8.68 -42.73 -29.97
CA SER A 64 -9.14 -43.10 -28.61
C SER A 64 -8.66 -44.51 -28.18
N PRO A 65 -9.19 -45.16 -27.11
CA PRO A 65 -8.53 -45.36 -25.82
C PRO A 65 -8.32 -46.84 -25.41
N VAL A 66 -7.34 -47.18 -24.57
CA VAL A 66 -7.25 -48.53 -23.95
C VAL A 66 -6.66 -48.45 -22.51
N PRO A 67 -7.10 -49.31 -21.56
CA PRO A 67 -7.14 -49.03 -20.12
C PRO A 67 -6.13 -49.83 -19.28
N GLN A 68 -5.89 -49.37 -18.05
CA GLN A 68 -5.36 -50.07 -16.87
C GLN A 68 -5.47 -49.02 -15.74
N VAL A 69 -6.18 -49.17 -14.62
CA VAL A 69 -6.24 -50.28 -13.68
C VAL A 69 -7.57 -50.17 -12.92
N ALA A 70 -8.42 -51.18 -13.04
CA ALA A 70 -9.52 -51.45 -12.11
C ALA A 70 -9.46 -52.95 -11.77
N ALA A 71 -8.75 -53.27 -10.69
CA ALA A 71 -8.82 -54.56 -10.02
C ALA A 71 -8.18 -54.42 -8.63
N ILE A 72 -8.98 -54.03 -7.64
CA ILE A 72 -9.10 -54.68 -6.33
C ILE A 72 -10.50 -54.29 -5.84
N LEU A 73 -11.40 -55.26 -5.95
CA LEU A 73 -12.74 -55.24 -5.41
C LEU A 73 -12.70 -55.77 -3.97
N LYS A 74 -13.55 -55.16 -3.14
CA LYS A 74 -14.39 -55.82 -2.13
C LYS A 74 -13.68 -56.52 -0.96
N GLU A 75 -13.74 -55.86 0.19
CA GLU A 75 -14.30 -56.44 1.41
C GLU A 75 -14.76 -55.28 2.30
N GLU A 76 -16.07 -55.14 2.48
CA GLU A 76 -16.75 -54.63 3.70
C GLU A 76 -18.22 -54.33 3.37
N ALA A 77 -19.06 -55.36 3.47
CA ALA A 77 -20.48 -55.21 3.70
C ALA A 77 -21.04 -56.54 4.24
N ALA A 78 -21.08 -56.69 5.56
CA ALA A 78 -22.05 -57.58 6.22
C ALA A 78 -22.19 -57.23 7.71
N GLY A 79 -23.42 -56.93 8.14
CA GLY A 79 -23.87 -57.18 9.51
C GLY A 79 -24.19 -55.95 10.36
N GLY A 80 -25.40 -55.43 10.23
CA GLY A 80 -25.97 -54.51 11.20
C GLY A 80 -26.51 -55.21 12.46
N ARG A 81 -26.65 -54.47 13.57
CA ARG A 81 -27.77 -54.56 14.54
C ARG A 81 -27.69 -53.49 15.66
N THR A 82 -28.63 -52.55 15.57
CA THR A 82 -29.48 -51.95 16.62
C THR A 82 -29.22 -52.16 18.13
N ARG A 83 -29.26 -51.02 18.87
CA ARG A 83 -29.97 -50.69 20.16
C ARG A 83 -29.05 -49.86 21.10
N LYS A 84 -29.30 -48.57 21.36
CA LYS A 84 -30.26 -47.90 22.30
C LYS A 84 -29.89 -48.00 23.80
N ILE A 85 -29.75 -46.80 24.42
CA ILE A 85 -30.22 -46.39 25.79
C ILE A 85 -29.39 -46.99 26.96
N SER A 86 -29.06 -46.38 28.10
CA SER A 86 -29.34 -45.12 28.85
C SER A 86 -28.36 -44.99 30.04
N GLU A 87 -28.21 -43.76 30.54
CA GLU A 87 -28.13 -43.37 31.98
C GLU A 87 -27.01 -43.87 32.90
N SER A 88 -26.30 -42.94 33.56
CA SER A 88 -26.64 -42.56 34.94
C SER A 88 -25.74 -41.43 35.51
N GLN A 89 -26.40 -40.34 35.89
CA GLN A 89 -26.29 -39.62 37.18
C GLN A 89 -24.95 -39.00 37.63
N GLY A 90 -25.01 -37.68 37.85
CA GLY A 90 -24.05 -36.96 38.67
C GLY A 90 -24.35 -37.08 40.17
N VAL A 91 -23.32 -36.91 40.99
CA VAL A 91 -23.43 -36.52 42.40
C VAL A 91 -22.35 -35.48 42.70
N ALA A 92 -22.78 -34.37 43.29
CA ALA A 92 -21.98 -33.24 43.67
C ALA A 92 -21.28 -33.42 45.03
N ARG A 93 -20.27 -32.55 45.26
CA ARG A 93 -19.65 -32.10 46.51
C ARG A 93 -18.61 -33.01 47.18
N ALA A 94 -17.38 -32.48 47.25
CA ALA A 94 -16.77 -32.08 48.52
C ALA A 94 -15.63 -31.06 48.28
N LEU A 95 -15.89 -29.80 48.65
CA LEU A 95 -14.81 -28.87 49.01
C LEU A 95 -14.12 -29.40 50.27
N LYS A 96 -12.80 -29.52 50.25
CA LYS A 96 -11.98 -29.42 51.45
C LYS A 96 -10.94 -28.32 51.25
N SER A 97 -11.06 -27.31 52.10
CA SER A 97 -10.15 -26.20 52.25
C SER A 97 -8.81 -26.67 52.78
N THR A 98 -7.73 -26.13 52.24
CA THR A 98 -6.44 -26.14 52.93
C THR A 98 -5.76 -24.79 52.73
N LYS A 99 -5.82 -24.00 53.81
CA LYS A 99 -4.98 -22.88 54.25
C LYS A 99 -4.04 -22.27 53.20
N THR A 100 -4.38 -21.05 52.79
CA THR A 100 -3.46 -20.09 52.16
C THR A 100 -2.41 -19.66 53.19
N GLN A 101 -1.17 -20.14 53.05
CA GLN A 101 -0.01 -19.41 53.56
C GLN A 101 0.35 -18.37 52.50
N SER A 102 0.36 -17.10 52.92
CA SER A 102 0.80 -15.96 52.14
C SER A 102 2.29 -16.09 51.84
N MET A 103 2.63 -16.59 50.65
CA MET A 103 3.91 -16.28 50.03
C MET A 103 3.72 -15.03 49.18
N GLN A 104 4.42 -13.96 49.54
CA GLN A 104 4.67 -12.84 48.66
C GLN A 104 5.42 -13.38 47.44
N VAL A 105 4.71 -13.56 46.33
CA VAL A 105 5.34 -13.82 45.03
C VAL A 105 5.65 -12.44 44.46
N GLU A 106 6.94 -12.12 44.37
CA GLU A 106 7.43 -11.02 43.55
C GLU A 106 6.80 -11.13 42.16
N LEU A 107 5.98 -10.15 41.80
CA LEU A 107 5.34 -10.06 40.49
C LEU A 107 6.39 -9.65 39.45
N THR A 108 7.27 -10.57 39.08
CA THR A 108 8.09 -10.47 37.86
C THR A 108 7.44 -11.29 36.75
N GLU A 109 6.13 -11.20 36.60
CA GLU A 109 5.52 -11.53 35.31
C GLU A 109 5.64 -10.30 34.41
N PRO A 110 6.32 -10.40 33.25
CA PRO A 110 6.37 -9.28 32.33
C PRO A 110 4.94 -8.91 31.93
N LEU A 111 4.62 -7.61 31.95
CA LEU A 111 3.32 -7.01 31.57
C LEU A 111 2.67 -7.66 30.31
N PHE A 112 3.51 -8.21 29.44
CA PHE A 112 3.17 -8.97 28.24
C PHE A 112 2.41 -10.29 28.47
N THR A 113 2.70 -11.03 29.54
CA THR A 113 1.93 -12.24 29.90
C THR A 113 0.50 -11.86 30.28
N TYR A 114 0.34 -10.74 30.99
CA TYR A 114 -0.98 -10.22 31.39
C TYR A 114 -1.79 -9.67 30.20
N MET A 115 -1.10 -9.09 29.19
CA MET A 115 -1.75 -8.60 27.97
C MET A 115 -2.13 -9.71 26.97
N ARG A 116 -1.46 -10.87 27.04
CA ARG A 116 -1.79 -12.07 26.24
C ARG A 116 -3.18 -12.62 26.56
N ASN A 117 -3.61 -12.49 27.82
CA ASN A 117 -4.86 -13.05 28.33
C ASN A 117 -6.06 -12.10 28.22
N THR A 118 -5.85 -10.81 27.94
CA THR A 118 -6.92 -9.80 27.87
C THR A 118 -7.45 -9.55 26.46
N ALA A 119 -6.73 -9.96 25.41
CA ALA A 119 -7.24 -9.92 24.03
C ALA A 119 -8.16 -11.14 23.78
N GLY A 120 -9.34 -11.14 24.40
CA GLY A 120 -10.37 -12.17 24.26
C GLY A 120 -11.03 -12.23 22.88
N ILE A 121 -10.26 -12.32 21.80
CA ILE A 121 -10.76 -12.51 20.45
C ILE A 121 -10.51 -13.97 20.08
N LYS A 122 -11.57 -14.80 20.14
CA LYS A 122 -11.62 -16.05 19.39
C LYS A 122 -11.61 -15.69 17.91
N ASP A 123 -10.42 -15.49 17.35
CA ASP A 123 -10.24 -15.20 15.94
C ASP A 123 -10.57 -16.46 15.13
N THR A 124 -11.61 -16.39 14.31
CA THR A 124 -11.98 -17.41 13.29
C THR A 124 -10.81 -17.75 12.35
N ILE A 125 -9.76 -16.93 12.35
CA ILE A 125 -8.50 -17.10 11.59
C ILE A 125 -7.60 -18.18 12.23
N GLN A 126 -7.61 -18.34 13.56
CA GLN A 126 -6.95 -19.48 14.22
C GLN A 126 -7.61 -20.80 13.85
N THR A 127 -8.94 -20.82 13.66
CA THR A 127 -9.69 -22.01 13.24
C THR A 127 -9.31 -22.48 11.83
N MET A 128 -8.75 -21.60 11.00
CA MET A 128 -8.24 -21.92 9.66
C MET A 128 -6.73 -22.27 9.63
N GLY A 129 -6.08 -22.40 10.78
CA GLY A 129 -4.66 -22.76 10.87
C GLY A 129 -3.67 -21.62 10.56
N PHE A 130 -4.16 -20.39 10.34
CA PHE A 130 -3.31 -19.21 10.05
C PHE A 130 -2.86 -18.51 11.34
N GLY A 131 -2.24 -19.26 12.26
CA GLY A 131 -1.65 -18.70 13.46
C GLY A 131 -0.51 -17.75 13.10
N ARG A 132 -0.59 -16.48 13.53
CA ARG A 132 0.56 -15.58 13.48
C ARG A 132 1.70 -16.17 14.31
N LYS A 133 2.89 -16.29 13.74
CA LYS A 133 4.11 -16.52 14.54
C LYS A 133 4.19 -15.38 15.57
N ASP A 134 4.31 -15.75 16.85
CA ASP A 134 4.44 -14.79 17.95
C ASP A 134 5.61 -13.84 17.66
N MET A 135 5.32 -12.53 17.60
CA MET A 135 6.33 -11.47 17.41
C MET A 135 7.46 -11.54 18.44
N PHE A 136 7.20 -12.15 19.60
CA PHE A 136 8.16 -12.29 20.69
C PHE A 136 9.31 -13.27 20.38
N SER A 137 9.19 -14.07 19.32
CA SER A 137 10.31 -14.86 18.77
C SER A 137 11.39 -14.00 18.11
N ARG A 138 11.10 -12.73 17.75
CA ARG A 138 12.03 -11.80 17.09
C ARG A 138 12.90 -10.96 18.03
N GLY A 139 13.03 -11.31 19.31
CA GLY A 139 14.01 -10.69 20.21
C GLY A 139 13.77 -9.19 20.50
N ILE A 140 12.52 -8.78 20.67
CA ILE A 140 12.12 -7.36 20.92
C ILE A 140 12.49 -6.89 22.35
N THR A 141 13.07 -7.74 23.20
CA THR A 141 12.91 -7.65 24.66
C THR A 141 14.03 -6.98 25.47
N LYS A 142 15.05 -6.33 24.88
CA LYS A 142 16.16 -5.79 25.69
C LYS A 142 15.93 -4.41 26.33
N ASN A 143 15.14 -3.50 25.73
CA ASN A 143 15.01 -2.10 26.20
C ASN A 143 13.55 -1.64 26.37
N GLN A 144 12.74 -2.35 27.16
CA GLN A 144 11.33 -2.00 27.38
C GLN A 144 11.13 -0.70 28.17
N THR A 145 12.13 -0.27 28.95
CA THR A 145 12.07 0.92 29.81
C THR A 145 12.09 2.25 29.05
N GLN A 146 12.47 2.25 27.77
CA GLN A 146 12.57 3.45 26.92
C GLN A 146 11.38 3.63 25.97
N LEU A 147 10.40 2.72 26.00
CA LEU A 147 9.28 2.73 25.06
C LEU A 147 8.03 3.35 25.68
N HIS A 148 7.36 4.21 24.91
CA HIS A 148 6.16 4.89 25.32
C HIS A 148 4.94 3.96 25.26
N ARG A 149 4.10 3.96 26.31
CA ARG A 149 2.97 3.02 26.46
C ARG A 149 1.98 3.09 25.30
N ALA A 150 1.69 4.28 24.78
CA ALA A 150 0.75 4.45 23.67
C ALA A 150 1.31 3.84 22.37
N ILE A 151 2.61 4.01 22.12
CA ILE A 151 3.32 3.50 20.95
C ILE A 151 3.43 1.97 21.01
N VAL A 152 3.71 1.42 22.19
CA VAL A 152 3.68 -0.03 22.41
C VAL A 152 2.30 -0.59 22.06
N ARG A 153 1.23 -0.04 22.64
CA ARG A 153 -0.15 -0.46 22.35
C ARG A 153 -0.48 -0.40 20.85
N LEU A 154 0.01 0.62 20.16
CA LEU A 154 -0.19 0.78 18.73
C LEU A 154 0.54 -0.31 17.94
N GLY A 155 1.83 -0.55 18.20
CA GLY A 155 2.60 -1.59 17.53
C GLY A 155 1.99 -2.98 17.71
N PHE A 156 1.48 -3.28 18.91
CA PHE A 156 0.72 -4.52 19.16
C PHE A 156 -0.52 -4.62 18.29
N LYS A 157 -1.32 -3.56 18.23
CA LYS A 157 -2.53 -3.51 17.40
C LYS A 157 -2.20 -3.65 15.91
N ALA A 158 -1.20 -2.94 15.41
CA ALA A 158 -0.80 -2.98 14.01
C ALA A 158 -0.35 -4.39 13.59
N ALA A 159 0.43 -5.06 14.43
CA ALA A 159 0.87 -6.41 14.14
C ALA A 159 -0.24 -7.46 14.24
N HIS A 160 -1.19 -7.31 15.17
CA HIS A 160 -2.29 -8.27 15.40
C HIS A 160 -3.57 -7.98 14.61
N LEU A 161 -3.73 -6.81 13.98
CA LEU A 161 -4.96 -6.51 13.25
C LEU A 161 -4.70 -6.50 11.75
N SER A 162 -5.24 -7.51 11.06
CA SER A 162 -5.14 -7.68 9.60
C SER A 162 -6.01 -6.66 8.81
N LYS A 163 -6.75 -5.78 9.48
CA LYS A 163 -7.85 -5.01 8.88
C LYS A 163 -7.81 -3.50 9.15
N ILE A 164 -6.67 -2.97 9.61
CA ILE A 164 -6.55 -1.51 9.79
C ILE A 164 -6.27 -0.90 8.42
N ASP A 165 -7.13 0.02 8.00
CA ASP A 165 -6.92 0.85 6.81
C ASP A 165 -5.72 1.78 7.01
N GLU A 166 -5.01 2.13 5.94
CA GLU A 166 -3.80 2.95 6.01
C GLU A 166 -4.05 4.29 6.71
N ARG A 167 -5.16 4.94 6.36
CA ARG A 167 -5.54 6.21 6.95
C ARG A 167 -5.83 6.09 8.46
N GLU A 168 -6.55 5.05 8.83
CA GLU A 168 -6.89 4.78 10.23
C GLU A 168 -5.62 4.48 11.04
N MET A 169 -4.64 3.81 10.42
CA MET A 169 -3.35 3.54 11.02
C MET A 169 -2.56 4.84 11.23
N ALA A 170 -2.49 5.71 10.23
CA ALA A 170 -1.87 7.02 10.33
C ALA A 170 -2.53 7.90 11.42
N GLN A 171 -3.87 7.86 11.53
CA GLN A 171 -4.59 8.59 12.58
C GLN A 171 -4.24 8.07 13.99
N LYS A 172 -4.14 6.75 14.16
CA LYS A 172 -3.76 6.14 15.43
C LYS A 172 -2.30 6.45 15.78
N LEU A 173 -1.40 6.49 14.80
CA LEU A 173 -0.02 6.90 14.98
C LEU A 173 0.09 8.36 15.40
N ARG A 174 -0.61 9.26 14.70
CA ARG A 174 -0.70 10.68 15.09
C ARG A 174 -1.11 10.83 16.55
N ARG A 175 -2.20 10.17 16.98
CA ARG A 175 -2.65 10.23 18.38
C ARG A 175 -1.63 9.65 19.37
N ALA A 176 -0.91 8.59 18.98
CA ALA A 176 0.15 8.03 19.83
C ALA A 176 1.36 8.97 19.95
N LEU A 177 1.64 9.76 18.91
CA LEU A 177 2.68 10.79 18.90
C LEU A 177 2.28 12.01 19.73
N GLU A 178 1.02 12.45 19.66
CA GLU A 178 0.46 13.50 20.52
C GLU A 178 0.64 13.13 22.01
N LEU A 179 0.26 11.91 22.40
CA LEU A 179 0.47 11.42 23.78
C LEU A 179 1.94 11.32 24.16
N PHE A 180 2.82 10.98 23.21
CA PHE A 180 4.26 10.95 23.45
C PHE A 180 4.83 12.35 23.70
N ILE A 181 4.33 13.37 23.00
CA ILE A 181 4.73 14.77 23.19
C ILE A 181 4.25 15.25 24.58
N ASP A 182 3.04 14.89 24.99
CA ASP A 182 2.49 15.25 26.30
C ASP A 182 3.35 14.68 27.45
N ASP A 183 3.72 13.40 27.36
CA ASP A 183 4.50 12.68 28.37
C ASP A 183 6.02 12.97 28.32
N PHE A 184 6.49 13.82 27.40
CA PHE A 184 7.91 14.14 27.26
C PHE A 184 8.40 15.07 28.38
N ASP A 185 9.12 14.54 29.36
CA ASP A 185 9.56 15.31 30.55
C ASP A 185 10.94 15.97 30.39
N GLY A 186 11.69 15.66 29.33
CA GLY A 186 13.02 16.23 29.10
C GLY A 186 14.05 15.90 30.20
N ARG A 187 13.95 14.74 30.86
CA ARG A 187 14.71 14.42 32.10
C ARG A 187 16.23 14.57 31.99
N ASN A 188 16.81 14.43 30.80
CA ASN A 188 18.25 14.63 30.55
C ASN A 188 18.66 16.12 30.45
N PHE A 189 17.72 17.06 30.50
CA PHE A 189 17.95 18.52 30.42
C PHE A 189 18.25 19.14 31.80
N ASN A 190 17.62 18.63 32.86
CA ASN A 190 17.69 19.16 34.23
C ASN A 190 18.60 18.36 35.18
N ASP A 191 19.24 17.30 34.68
CA ASP A 191 20.09 16.47 35.54
C ASP A 191 21.42 17.19 35.83
N GLU A 192 21.53 17.78 37.02
CA GLU A 192 22.71 18.54 37.46
C GLU A 192 24.00 17.69 37.44
N CYS A 193 23.87 16.36 37.45
CA CYS A 193 24.98 15.40 37.38
C CYS A 193 25.60 15.24 35.98
N ILE A 194 24.99 15.77 34.91
CA ILE A 194 25.53 15.68 33.55
C ILE A 194 26.38 16.92 33.23
N PRO A 195 27.67 16.76 32.85
CA PRO A 195 28.53 17.88 32.46
C PRO A 195 27.89 18.72 31.35
N GLN A 196 28.03 20.05 31.39
CA GLN A 196 27.37 20.99 30.45
C GLN A 196 27.59 20.63 28.97
N HIS A 197 28.73 20.01 28.62
CA HIS A 197 29.07 19.59 27.26
C HIS A 197 28.38 18.27 26.81
N HIS A 198 27.80 17.51 27.74
CA HIS A 198 27.02 16.28 27.47
C HIS A 198 25.50 16.52 27.53
N ARG A 199 25.04 17.72 27.91
CA ARG A 199 23.61 18.04 27.92
C ARG A 199 23.12 18.20 26.49
N LEU A 200 22.30 17.25 26.04
CA LEU A 200 21.60 17.35 24.76
C LEU A 200 20.61 18.52 24.84
N SER A 201 20.50 19.27 23.75
CA SER A 201 19.44 20.27 23.64
C SER A 201 18.07 19.59 23.70
N ILE A 202 17.02 20.32 24.10
CA ILE A 202 15.65 19.77 24.23
C ILE A 202 15.24 19.01 22.95
N GLN A 203 15.61 19.56 21.79
CA GLN A 203 15.34 18.99 20.48
C GLN A 203 16.09 17.67 20.25
N GLN A 204 17.37 17.63 20.59
CA GLN A 204 18.19 16.42 20.45
C GLN A 204 17.74 15.32 21.40
N ASN A 205 17.37 15.67 22.65
CA ASN A 205 16.86 14.71 23.61
C ASN A 205 15.52 14.12 23.14
N PHE A 206 14.60 14.97 22.66
CA PHE A 206 13.32 14.52 22.11
C PHE A 206 13.51 13.53 20.94
N ILE A 207 14.40 13.83 19.99
CA ILE A 207 14.69 12.93 18.86
C ILE A 207 15.35 11.62 19.34
N SER A 208 16.22 11.69 20.34
CA SER A 208 16.86 10.53 20.95
C SER A 208 15.84 9.59 21.59
N GLU A 209 14.86 10.12 22.31
CA GLU A 209 13.77 9.33 22.92
C GLU A 209 12.74 8.83 21.89
N LEU A 210 12.50 9.58 20.82
CA LEU A 210 11.55 9.21 19.78
C LEU A 210 12.06 8.08 18.86
N ASN A 211 13.36 8.03 18.55
CA ASN A 211 13.92 7.06 17.60
C ASN A 211 13.72 5.58 18.02
N PRO A 212 13.95 5.16 19.28
CA PRO A 212 13.63 3.81 19.75
C PRO A 212 12.16 3.43 19.55
N ASN A 213 11.25 4.38 19.76
CA ASN A 213 9.82 4.19 19.61
C ASN A 213 9.41 3.96 18.14
N ILE A 214 9.98 4.73 17.21
CA ILE A 214 9.77 4.53 15.76
C ILE A 214 10.36 3.19 15.30
N ASN A 215 11.56 2.86 15.78
CA ASN A 215 12.20 1.57 15.46
C ASN A 215 11.37 0.39 15.97
N PHE A 216 10.69 0.53 17.12
CA PHE A 216 9.76 -0.46 17.62
C PHE A 216 8.56 -0.65 16.68
N ILE A 217 7.90 0.44 16.23
CA ILE A 217 6.79 0.36 15.28
C ILE A 217 7.25 -0.30 13.97
N SER A 218 8.39 0.13 13.41
CA SER A 218 8.94 -0.43 12.17
C SER A 218 9.24 -1.94 12.26
N LYS A 219 9.50 -2.46 13.46
CA LYS A 219 9.68 -3.90 13.71
C LYS A 219 8.36 -4.64 13.84
N CYS A 220 7.31 -3.97 14.32
CA CYS A 220 5.97 -4.54 14.43
C CYS A 220 5.31 -4.69 13.05
N HIS A 221 5.45 -3.70 12.18
CA HIS A 221 5.03 -3.77 10.78
C HIS A 221 5.86 -2.79 9.92
N PRO A 222 5.95 -3.04 8.60
CA PRO A 222 6.48 -2.04 7.67
C PRO A 222 5.64 -0.77 7.74
N MET A 223 6.27 0.37 8.02
CA MET A 223 5.59 1.67 8.04
C MET A 223 5.12 2.03 6.63
N THR A 224 3.89 2.54 6.53
CA THR A 224 3.38 3.08 5.27
C THR A 224 3.92 4.49 5.02
N ARG A 225 3.69 5.02 3.82
CA ARG A 225 4.18 6.36 3.49
C ARG A 225 3.51 7.44 4.34
N SER A 226 2.21 7.31 4.60
CA SER A 226 1.48 8.24 5.48
C SER A 226 2.07 8.30 6.88
N GLU A 227 2.47 7.16 7.44
CA GLU A 227 3.09 7.08 8.77
C GLU A 227 4.50 7.66 8.79
N ALA A 228 5.30 7.33 7.78
CA ALA A 228 6.64 7.90 7.63
C ALA A 228 6.59 9.43 7.53
N CYS A 229 5.64 9.97 6.77
CA CYS A 229 5.47 11.42 6.63
C CYS A 229 5.13 12.11 7.96
N LEU A 230 4.27 11.51 8.80
CA LEU A 230 3.98 12.04 10.14
C LEU A 230 5.22 12.09 11.03
N VAL A 231 6.04 11.03 10.99
CA VAL A 231 7.31 10.97 11.72
C VAL A 231 8.29 12.02 11.20
N ASP A 232 8.39 12.19 9.89
CA ASP A 232 9.26 13.16 9.25
C ASP A 232 8.86 14.59 9.64
N VAL A 233 7.56 14.91 9.63
CA VAL A 233 7.03 16.22 10.04
C VAL A 233 7.41 16.55 11.48
N ILE A 234 7.24 15.62 12.43
CA ILE A 234 7.64 15.86 13.82
C ILE A 234 9.15 16.04 13.95
N LYS A 235 9.94 15.21 13.26
CA LYS A 235 11.40 15.30 13.30
C LYS A 235 11.91 16.60 12.69
N GLU A 236 11.27 17.05 11.60
CA GLU A 236 11.55 18.34 10.96
C GLU A 236 11.17 19.50 11.89
N ALA A 237 9.97 19.47 12.47
CA ALA A 237 9.52 20.47 13.44
C ALA A 237 10.45 20.55 14.66
N ALA A 238 10.88 19.41 15.21
CA ALA A 238 11.84 19.38 16.32
C ALA A 238 13.21 19.95 15.94
N ARG A 239 13.66 19.76 14.69
CA ARG A 239 14.94 20.32 14.20
C ARG A 239 14.84 21.76 13.71
N SER A 240 13.63 22.30 13.58
CA SER A 240 13.38 23.64 13.06
C SER A 240 14.09 24.70 13.90
N ARG A 241 14.42 25.84 13.28
CA ARG A 241 15.02 26.97 13.99
C ARG A 241 14.08 27.53 15.05
N GLN A 242 12.78 27.56 14.77
CA GLN A 242 11.74 28.02 15.68
C GLN A 242 11.68 27.21 16.98
N ALA A 243 12.11 25.95 16.95
CA ALA A 243 12.18 25.12 18.14
C ALA A 243 13.38 25.42 19.05
N ARG A 244 14.39 26.19 18.62
CA ARG A 244 15.66 26.37 19.33
C ARG A 244 15.53 27.14 20.64
N ASP A 245 14.70 28.18 20.64
CA ASP A 245 14.62 29.17 21.72
C ASP A 245 13.38 28.97 22.62
N LYS A 246 12.63 27.87 22.43
CA LYS A 246 11.38 27.59 23.14
C LYS A 246 11.62 26.86 24.47
N ASN A 247 10.84 27.23 25.48
CA ASN A 247 10.75 26.46 26.73
C ASN A 247 10.10 25.09 26.50
N LEU A 248 10.21 24.16 27.46
CA LEU A 248 9.64 22.81 27.32
C LEU A 248 8.14 22.82 27.00
N ALA A 249 7.36 23.67 27.68
CA ALA A 249 5.92 23.80 27.44
C ALA A 249 5.61 24.33 26.04
N GLU A 250 6.25 25.45 25.67
CA GLU A 250 6.12 26.06 24.33
C GLU A 250 6.60 25.13 23.21
N PHE A 251 7.60 24.30 23.48
CA PHE A 251 8.10 23.30 22.54
C PHE A 251 7.07 22.19 22.32
N LYS A 252 6.40 21.70 23.38
CA LYS A 252 5.30 20.72 23.25
C LYS A 252 4.13 21.29 22.48
N GLU A 253 3.68 22.50 22.84
CA GLU A 253 2.58 23.19 22.15
C GLU A 253 2.89 23.37 20.66
N PHE A 254 4.11 23.81 20.33
CA PHE A 254 4.56 23.93 18.95
C PHE A 254 4.51 22.61 18.17
N LEU A 255 4.99 21.51 18.75
CA LEU A 255 4.93 20.21 18.07
C LEU A 255 3.49 19.73 17.85
N HIS A 256 2.59 20.00 18.80
CA HIS A 256 1.16 19.75 18.62
C HIS A 256 0.56 20.59 17.51
N GLU A 257 0.84 21.89 17.48
CA GLU A 257 0.36 22.79 16.43
C GLU A 257 0.80 22.34 15.04
N GLU A 258 2.08 21.98 14.87
CA GLU A 258 2.61 21.48 13.60
C GLU A 258 1.93 20.18 13.16
N LEU A 259 1.68 19.24 14.09
CA LEU A 259 0.95 18.01 13.80
C LEU A 259 -0.50 18.23 13.40
N GLN A 260 -1.19 19.13 14.12
CA GLN A 260 -2.59 19.47 13.84
C GLN A 260 -2.69 20.19 12.49
N LEU A 261 -1.81 21.14 12.22
CA LEU A 261 -1.74 21.89 10.98
C LEU A 261 -1.48 20.95 9.80
N PHE A 262 -0.50 20.06 9.93
CA PHE A 262 -0.21 19.04 8.91
C PHE A 262 -1.45 18.19 8.63
N TRP A 263 -2.10 17.65 9.66
CA TRP A 263 -3.26 16.79 9.46
C TRP A 263 -4.43 17.52 8.79
N LYS A 264 -4.75 18.72 9.27
CA LYS A 264 -5.85 19.52 8.71
C LYS A 264 -5.58 19.87 7.24
N MET A 265 -4.42 20.46 6.96
CA MET A 265 -4.11 20.99 5.63
C MET A 265 -3.76 19.90 4.61
N ARG A 266 -2.94 18.93 5.00
CA ARG A 266 -2.35 17.94 4.07
C ARG A 266 -3.19 16.66 3.96
N VAL A 267 -4.07 16.39 4.92
CA VAL A 267 -4.94 15.20 4.91
C VAL A 267 -6.40 15.61 4.69
N GLU A 268 -7.00 16.39 5.58
CA GLU A 268 -8.45 16.64 5.54
C GLU A 268 -8.86 17.56 4.37
N GLU A 269 -8.21 18.72 4.23
CA GLU A 269 -8.49 19.65 3.13
C GLU A 269 -8.10 19.05 1.76
N ALA A 270 -6.99 18.30 1.71
CA ALA A 270 -6.55 17.61 0.51
C ALA A 270 -7.59 16.58 0.03
N GLU A 271 -8.11 15.76 0.93
CA GLU A 271 -9.18 14.82 0.62
C GLU A 271 -10.47 15.50 0.17
N ALA A 272 -10.84 16.61 0.82
CA ALA A 272 -12.03 17.37 0.44
C ALA A 272 -11.90 17.90 -1.00
N THR A 273 -10.70 18.36 -1.37
CA THR A 273 -10.35 18.85 -2.71
C THR A 273 -10.36 17.71 -3.73
N ILE A 274 -9.68 16.58 -3.44
CA ILE A 274 -9.71 15.39 -4.29
C ILE A 274 -11.14 14.90 -4.51
N ALA A 275 -12.00 14.96 -3.50
CA ALA A 275 -13.40 14.60 -3.64
C ALA A 275 -14.22 15.57 -4.51
N ASN A 276 -13.86 16.86 -4.55
CA ASN A 276 -14.45 17.81 -5.51
C ASN A 276 -13.99 17.49 -6.94
N GLU A 277 -12.70 17.28 -7.15
CA GLU A 277 -12.16 16.99 -8.48
C GLU A 277 -12.70 15.67 -9.04
N THR A 278 -12.75 14.64 -8.19
CA THR A 278 -13.27 13.32 -8.59
C THR A 278 -14.77 13.38 -8.91
N PHE A 279 -15.53 14.21 -8.20
CA PHE A 279 -16.96 14.41 -8.51
C PHE A 279 -17.19 14.94 -9.92
N ASN A 280 -16.32 15.82 -10.42
CA ASN A 280 -16.42 16.37 -11.77
C ASN A 280 -16.18 15.32 -12.86
N LEU A 281 -15.48 14.22 -12.53
CA LEU A 281 -15.18 13.13 -13.45
C LEU A 281 -16.25 12.04 -13.47
N ILE A 282 -17.09 11.95 -12.43
CA ILE A 282 -18.20 11.00 -12.39
C ILE A 282 -19.38 11.57 -13.20
N THR A 283 -19.68 10.92 -14.32
CA THR A 283 -20.81 11.28 -15.19
C THR A 283 -22.11 10.67 -14.70
N ASP A 284 -23.24 11.29 -15.03
CA ASP A 284 -24.55 10.75 -14.65
C ASP A 284 -24.87 9.45 -15.40
N ASN A 285 -25.44 8.50 -14.66
CA ASN A 285 -25.71 7.12 -15.04
C ASN A 285 -24.47 6.28 -15.39
N SER A 286 -23.29 6.69 -14.90
CA SER A 286 -22.06 5.89 -15.05
C SER A 286 -21.93 4.79 -14.00
N THR A 287 -21.15 3.78 -14.34
CA THR A 287 -20.76 2.68 -13.46
C THR A 287 -19.28 2.84 -13.08
N VAL A 288 -19.04 3.08 -11.80
CA VAL A 288 -17.71 3.31 -11.24
C VAL A 288 -17.21 2.04 -10.55
N LEU A 289 -16.06 1.52 -10.96
CA LEU A 289 -15.41 0.40 -10.28
C LEU A 289 -14.38 0.90 -9.27
N THR A 290 -14.42 0.36 -8.06
CA THR A 290 -13.41 0.59 -7.02
C THR A 290 -12.84 -0.72 -6.49
N PHE A 291 -11.66 -0.66 -5.89
CA PHE A 291 -10.93 -1.83 -5.42
C PHE A 291 -10.38 -1.65 -4.01
N GLY A 292 -10.50 -2.69 -3.19
CA GLY A 292 -9.87 -2.75 -1.86
C GLY A 292 -10.60 -1.94 -0.78
N ASP A 293 -9.85 -1.30 0.13
CA ASP A 293 -10.34 -0.72 1.38
C ASP A 293 -10.18 0.79 1.54
N GLY A 294 -9.81 1.51 0.47
CA GLY A 294 -9.60 2.96 0.54
C GLY A 294 -10.84 3.71 1.00
N MET A 295 -10.90 4.08 2.28
CA MET A 295 -12.04 4.79 2.87
C MET A 295 -12.26 6.18 2.25
N ASN A 296 -11.22 6.74 1.63
CA ASN A 296 -11.32 7.96 0.85
C ASN A 296 -12.34 7.82 -0.29
N MET A 297 -12.49 6.63 -0.88
CA MET A 297 -13.49 6.37 -1.94
C MET A 297 -14.91 6.53 -1.42
N VAL A 298 -15.19 6.07 -0.20
CA VAL A 298 -16.50 6.21 0.45
C VAL A 298 -16.87 7.69 0.55
N ARG A 299 -15.93 8.55 0.98
CA ARG A 299 -16.17 10.00 1.11
C ARG A 299 -16.44 10.67 -0.23
N ILE A 300 -15.72 10.25 -1.28
CA ILE A 300 -15.94 10.74 -2.65
C ILE A 300 -17.34 10.37 -3.12
N PHE A 301 -17.74 9.11 -2.99
CA PHE A 301 -19.05 8.63 -3.43
C PHE A 301 -20.20 9.21 -2.60
N GLU A 302 -20.03 9.35 -1.29
CA GLU A 302 -21.00 10.02 -0.42
C GLU A 302 -21.23 11.47 -0.85
N LYS A 303 -20.14 12.20 -1.10
CA LYS A 303 -20.22 13.59 -1.60
C LYS A 303 -20.90 13.65 -2.96
N ALA A 304 -20.57 12.76 -3.88
CA ALA A 304 -21.19 12.71 -5.20
C ALA A 304 -22.69 12.46 -5.13
N LYS A 305 -23.13 11.53 -4.28
CA LYS A 305 -24.55 11.28 -4.04
C LYS A 305 -25.24 12.50 -3.41
N ARG A 306 -24.62 13.14 -2.41
CA ARG A 306 -25.17 14.33 -1.75
C ARG A 306 -25.38 15.49 -2.73
N LEU A 307 -24.52 15.61 -3.74
CA LEU A 307 -24.64 16.60 -4.82
C LEU A 307 -25.62 16.18 -5.93
N GLY A 308 -26.29 15.04 -5.80
CA GLY A 308 -27.36 14.60 -6.69
C GLY A 308 -26.93 13.78 -7.90
N ARG A 309 -25.67 13.33 -7.99
CA ARG A 309 -25.21 12.47 -9.08
C ARG A 309 -25.85 11.09 -9.00
N LYS A 310 -26.23 10.56 -10.16
CA LYS A 310 -26.74 9.20 -10.30
C LYS A 310 -25.63 8.32 -10.85
N PHE A 311 -25.21 7.31 -10.10
CA PHE A 311 -24.16 6.38 -10.52
C PHE A 311 -24.32 5.06 -9.76
N GLU A 312 -23.76 3.99 -10.32
CA GLU A 312 -23.64 2.68 -9.68
C GLU A 312 -22.19 2.41 -9.31
N VAL A 313 -21.94 1.74 -8.19
CA VAL A 313 -20.57 1.38 -7.75
C VAL A 313 -20.35 -0.13 -7.84
N ILE A 314 -19.29 -0.56 -8.51
CA ILE A 314 -18.81 -1.94 -8.45
C ILE A 314 -17.63 -1.99 -7.47
N VAL A 315 -17.78 -2.75 -6.39
CA VAL A 315 -16.70 -2.99 -5.42
C VAL A 315 -16.07 -4.34 -5.74
N VAL A 316 -14.81 -4.32 -6.15
CA VAL A 316 -14.00 -5.52 -6.36
C VAL A 316 -13.06 -5.75 -5.17
N ASP A 317 -12.98 -7.01 -4.73
CA ASP A 317 -12.24 -7.38 -3.53
C ASP A 317 -11.37 -8.62 -3.75
N THR A 318 -10.43 -8.87 -2.84
CA THR A 318 -9.46 -9.96 -2.96
C THR A 318 -9.27 -10.73 -1.65
N GLU A 319 -9.08 -12.04 -1.77
CA GLU A 319 -8.72 -12.98 -0.70
C GLU A 319 -7.39 -12.57 -0.04
N PRO A 320 -7.14 -12.93 1.24
CA PRO A 320 -8.05 -13.54 2.20
C PRO A 320 -8.77 -12.48 3.07
N GLY A 321 -8.40 -11.21 2.94
CA GLY A 321 -8.83 -10.14 3.85
C GLY A 321 -10.25 -9.64 3.59
N PHE A 322 -10.69 -9.66 2.32
CA PHE A 322 -11.97 -9.12 1.86
C PHE A 322 -12.29 -7.75 2.46
N SER A 323 -11.37 -6.81 2.29
CA SER A 323 -11.39 -5.51 2.96
C SER A 323 -12.41 -4.55 2.32
N GLY A 324 -12.79 -4.78 1.06
CA GLY A 324 -13.84 -4.06 0.34
C GLY A 324 -15.25 -4.21 0.94
N LYS A 325 -15.48 -5.24 1.77
CA LYS A 325 -16.73 -5.37 2.56
C LYS A 325 -16.99 -4.17 3.47
N ARG A 326 -15.94 -3.48 3.92
CA ARG A 326 -16.06 -2.26 4.73
C ARG A 326 -16.64 -1.11 3.92
N ILE A 327 -16.14 -0.91 2.70
CA ILE A 327 -16.66 0.08 1.74
C ILE A 327 -18.14 -0.22 1.45
N LEU A 328 -18.46 -1.49 1.16
CA LEU A 328 -19.83 -1.90 0.84
C LEU A 328 -20.82 -1.59 1.97
N ARG A 329 -20.42 -1.80 3.23
CA ARG A 329 -21.26 -1.43 4.40
C ARG A 329 -21.53 0.08 4.43
N CYS A 330 -20.50 0.91 4.27
CA CYS A 330 -20.66 2.36 4.26
C CYS A 330 -21.51 2.84 3.07
N LEU A 331 -21.34 2.25 1.87
CA LEU A 331 -22.18 2.57 0.72
C LEU A 331 -23.65 2.21 0.95
N THR A 332 -23.91 1.10 1.66
CA THR A 332 -25.27 0.68 2.04
C THR A 332 -25.90 1.69 3.00
N GLU A 333 -25.16 2.15 4.01
CA GLU A 333 -25.63 3.17 4.98
C GLU A 333 -25.95 4.50 4.30
N VAL A 334 -25.14 4.90 3.30
CA VAL A 334 -25.39 6.10 2.48
C VAL A 334 -26.53 5.87 1.47
N GLY A 335 -26.87 4.62 1.16
CA GLY A 335 -27.91 4.20 0.21
C GLY A 335 -27.47 4.28 -1.26
N ILE A 336 -26.19 4.08 -1.56
CA ILE A 336 -25.66 4.03 -2.94
C ILE A 336 -25.86 2.60 -3.46
N GLN A 337 -26.34 2.46 -4.70
CA GLN A 337 -26.46 1.15 -5.34
C GLN A 337 -25.06 0.60 -5.62
N ALA A 338 -24.78 -0.60 -5.11
CA ALA A 338 -23.48 -1.23 -5.25
C ALA A 338 -23.59 -2.71 -5.65
N LYS A 339 -22.72 -3.13 -6.57
CA LYS A 339 -22.44 -4.53 -6.91
C LYS A 339 -21.14 -4.95 -6.23
N TYR A 340 -21.04 -6.21 -5.82
CA TYR A 340 -19.85 -6.76 -5.18
C TYR A 340 -19.34 -7.96 -5.99
N SER A 341 -18.03 -7.99 -6.26
CA SER A 341 -17.38 -9.09 -6.96
C SER A 341 -15.99 -9.33 -6.39
N THR A 342 -15.41 -10.49 -6.66
CA THR A 342 -14.00 -10.76 -6.39
C THR A 342 -13.16 -10.53 -7.64
N VAL A 343 -11.84 -10.48 -7.50
CA VAL A 343 -10.91 -10.37 -8.64
C VAL A 343 -11.16 -11.47 -9.69
N ALA A 344 -11.67 -12.64 -9.31
CA ALA A 344 -12.02 -13.72 -10.24
C ALA A 344 -13.17 -13.35 -11.21
N GLY A 345 -14.11 -12.49 -10.78
CA GLY A 345 -15.21 -11.99 -11.61
C GLY A 345 -14.91 -10.67 -12.34
N LEU A 346 -13.66 -10.20 -12.30
CA LEU A 346 -13.27 -8.89 -12.80
C LEU A 346 -13.53 -8.72 -14.30
N SER A 347 -13.26 -9.74 -15.12
CA SER A 347 -13.44 -9.68 -16.57
C SER A 347 -14.90 -9.45 -16.99
N TYR A 348 -15.86 -10.00 -16.23
CA TYR A 348 -17.29 -9.78 -16.46
C TYR A 348 -17.71 -8.38 -16.01
N MET A 349 -17.26 -7.96 -14.83
CA MET A 349 -17.62 -6.66 -14.26
C MET A 349 -17.01 -5.49 -15.04
N MET A 350 -15.80 -5.65 -15.59
CA MET A 350 -15.14 -4.61 -16.36
C MET A 350 -15.94 -4.21 -17.61
N LYS A 351 -16.65 -5.16 -18.24
CA LYS A 351 -17.53 -4.88 -19.40
C LYS A 351 -18.70 -3.95 -19.08
N GLN A 352 -19.05 -3.80 -17.80
CA GLN A 352 -20.10 -2.90 -17.33
C GLN A 352 -19.53 -1.62 -16.72
N THR A 353 -18.21 -1.47 -16.67
CA THR A 353 -17.53 -0.37 -15.98
C THR A 353 -17.19 0.74 -16.96
N ASP A 354 -17.56 1.98 -16.64
CA ASP A 354 -17.20 3.15 -17.45
C ASP A 354 -15.88 3.78 -16.99
N VAL A 355 -15.60 3.72 -15.69
CA VAL A 355 -14.38 4.28 -15.09
C VAL A 355 -13.94 3.49 -13.87
N VAL A 356 -12.64 3.28 -13.73
CA VAL A 356 -12.02 2.68 -12.54
C VAL A 356 -11.45 3.79 -11.67
N ILE A 357 -11.86 3.86 -10.40
CA ILE A 357 -11.35 4.82 -9.42
C ILE A 357 -10.77 4.05 -8.22
N ILE A 358 -9.46 4.20 -8.01
CA ILE A 358 -8.71 3.48 -6.98
C ILE A 358 -8.01 4.50 -6.06
N GLY A 359 -8.04 4.24 -4.75
CA GLY A 359 -7.21 4.97 -3.80
C GLY A 359 -5.77 4.46 -3.80
N ALA A 360 -4.80 5.35 -3.97
CA ALA A 360 -3.39 5.01 -3.82
C ALA A 360 -2.96 5.03 -2.35
N ARG A 361 -2.03 4.13 -2.04
CA ARG A 361 -1.24 4.20 -0.80
C ARG A 361 -0.05 5.16 -0.95
N SER A 362 0.54 5.19 -2.14
CA SER A 362 1.66 6.07 -2.46
C SER A 362 1.79 6.23 -3.98
N LEU A 363 2.33 7.38 -4.40
CA LEU A 363 2.72 7.65 -5.78
C LEU A 363 4.24 7.84 -5.84
N LEU A 364 4.90 7.04 -6.67
CA LEU A 364 6.36 7.02 -6.80
C LEU A 364 6.85 8.06 -7.81
N ALA A 365 8.13 8.45 -7.72
CA ALA A 365 8.73 9.46 -8.59
C ALA A 365 8.68 9.09 -10.09
N ASN A 366 8.75 7.81 -10.42
CA ASN A 366 8.58 7.31 -11.80
C ASN A 366 7.11 7.27 -12.28
N GLY A 367 6.16 7.71 -11.45
CA GLY A 367 4.72 7.70 -11.71
C GLY A 367 4.04 6.35 -11.46
N SER A 368 4.75 5.35 -10.93
CA SER A 368 4.12 4.10 -10.53
C SER A 368 3.30 4.30 -9.26
N VAL A 369 2.17 3.60 -9.15
CA VAL A 369 1.23 3.73 -8.03
C VAL A 369 1.35 2.50 -7.13
N VAL A 370 1.57 2.73 -5.84
CA VAL A 370 1.51 1.66 -4.84
C VAL A 370 0.07 1.58 -4.31
N GLY A 371 -0.55 0.41 -4.44
CA GLY A 371 -1.93 0.18 -4.03
C GLY A 371 -2.10 -1.05 -3.13
N ALA A 372 -3.35 -1.45 -2.94
CA ALA A 372 -3.69 -2.73 -2.33
C ALA A 372 -3.34 -3.89 -3.27
N LYS A 373 -2.92 -5.03 -2.71
CA LYS A 373 -2.61 -6.21 -3.52
C LYS A 373 -3.72 -6.52 -4.52
N GLY A 374 -3.38 -6.81 -5.77
CA GLY A 374 -4.36 -7.08 -6.84
C GLY A 374 -4.84 -5.84 -7.58
N CYS A 375 -4.48 -4.62 -7.15
CA CYS A 375 -4.78 -3.40 -7.90
C CYS A 375 -4.07 -3.39 -9.27
N GLY A 376 -2.90 -4.01 -9.40
CA GLY A 376 -2.22 -4.18 -10.68
C GLY A 376 -3.04 -5.02 -11.65
N THR A 377 -3.66 -6.10 -11.17
CA THR A 377 -4.57 -6.93 -11.98
C THR A 377 -5.79 -6.14 -12.45
N VAL A 378 -6.38 -5.32 -11.58
CA VAL A 378 -7.50 -4.43 -11.96
C VAL A 378 -7.09 -3.48 -13.06
N ALA A 379 -5.93 -2.82 -12.92
CA ALA A 379 -5.43 -1.87 -13.91
C ALA A 379 -5.10 -2.56 -15.25
N CYS A 380 -4.54 -3.77 -15.24
CA CYS A 380 -4.26 -4.54 -16.46
C CYS A 380 -5.55 -4.88 -17.23
N VAL A 381 -6.58 -5.38 -16.54
CA VAL A 381 -7.86 -5.74 -17.18
C VAL A 381 -8.59 -4.50 -17.67
N ALA A 382 -8.55 -3.40 -16.91
CA ALA A 382 -9.13 -2.13 -17.31
C ALA A 382 -8.47 -1.60 -18.60
N ASN A 383 -7.15 -1.66 -18.69
CA ASN A 383 -6.40 -1.23 -19.86
C ASN A 383 -6.73 -2.08 -21.11
N GLU A 384 -6.88 -3.40 -20.96
CA GLU A 384 -7.30 -4.28 -22.06
C GLU A 384 -8.70 -3.90 -22.59
N ASP A 385 -9.61 -3.59 -21.67
CA ASP A 385 -10.99 -3.19 -21.98
C ASP A 385 -11.15 -1.69 -22.31
N GLN A 386 -10.04 -0.94 -22.40
CA GLN A 386 -10.00 0.49 -22.69
C GLN A 386 -10.78 1.35 -21.67
N VAL A 387 -10.89 0.87 -20.43
CA VAL A 387 -11.51 1.60 -19.32
C VAL A 387 -10.45 2.46 -18.62
N PRO A 388 -10.68 3.78 -18.45
CA PRO A 388 -9.71 4.66 -17.81
C PRO A 388 -9.54 4.33 -16.32
N VAL A 389 -8.29 4.33 -15.87
CA VAL A 389 -7.89 4.09 -14.48
C VAL A 389 -7.47 5.40 -13.85
N LEU A 390 -8.32 5.91 -12.96
CA LEU A 390 -8.10 7.11 -12.17
C LEU A 390 -7.62 6.75 -10.77
N VAL A 391 -6.56 7.41 -10.33
CA VAL A 391 -5.95 7.13 -9.04
C VAL A 391 -6.07 8.36 -8.15
N CYS A 392 -6.72 8.23 -7.00
CA CYS A 392 -6.81 9.30 -6.01
C CYS A 392 -5.65 9.18 -5.01
N CYS A 393 -4.82 10.22 -4.92
CA CYS A 393 -3.66 10.24 -4.02
C CYS A 393 -3.41 11.67 -3.52
N GLU A 394 -3.25 11.81 -2.21
CA GLU A 394 -2.83 13.05 -1.56
C GLU A 394 -1.32 13.26 -1.75
N THR A 395 -0.87 14.51 -2.00
CA THR A 395 0.55 14.74 -2.34
C THR A 395 1.53 14.41 -1.20
N TYR A 396 1.08 14.37 0.06
CA TYR A 396 1.96 13.97 1.18
C TYR A 396 2.34 12.49 1.14
N LYS A 397 1.60 11.67 0.37
CA LYS A 397 1.89 10.25 0.15
C LYS A 397 2.87 10.03 -1.00
N PHE A 398 3.44 11.08 -1.60
CA PHE A 398 4.39 10.92 -2.69
C PHE A 398 5.75 10.46 -2.14
N GLU A 399 6.44 9.65 -2.94
CA GLU A 399 7.75 9.10 -2.61
C GLU A 399 8.75 9.37 -3.73
N ASP A 400 9.94 9.85 -3.35
CA ASP A 400 11.05 10.12 -4.27
C ASP A 400 11.70 8.82 -4.82
N ARG A 401 11.39 7.67 -4.22
CA ARG A 401 11.87 6.38 -4.72
C ARG A 401 11.12 5.96 -5.98
N CYS A 402 11.76 5.09 -6.76
CA CYS A 402 11.16 4.40 -7.89
C CYS A 402 11.08 2.90 -7.61
N ALA A 403 10.01 2.26 -8.08
CA ALA A 403 9.85 0.81 -8.10
C ALA A 403 9.30 0.39 -9.46
N ILE A 404 9.76 -0.75 -9.98
CA ILE A 404 9.29 -1.31 -11.25
C ILE A 404 8.19 -2.33 -10.97
N ASN A 405 8.33 -3.10 -9.89
CA ASN A 405 7.38 -4.12 -9.50
C ASN A 405 7.15 -4.15 -7.97
N ALA A 406 6.22 -5.00 -7.53
CA ALA A 406 5.89 -5.19 -6.12
C ALA A 406 7.01 -5.84 -5.27
N LEU A 407 8.09 -6.32 -5.91
CA LEU A 407 9.26 -6.90 -5.22
C LEU A 407 10.27 -5.81 -4.83
N ASP A 408 10.34 -4.72 -5.60
CA ASP A 408 11.29 -3.61 -5.35
C ASP A 408 10.89 -2.77 -4.13
N ILE A 409 9.61 -2.80 -3.74
CA ILE A 409 9.12 -2.09 -2.55
C ILE A 409 9.37 -2.93 -1.29
N LYS A 410 9.52 -2.25 -0.13
CA LYS A 410 9.54 -2.89 1.19
C LYS A 410 8.13 -3.41 1.56
N ASN A 411 7.68 -4.43 0.84
CA ASN A 411 6.35 -5.01 0.98
C ASN A 411 6.24 -5.78 2.30
N GLU A 412 5.05 -5.77 2.89
CA GLU A 412 4.73 -6.66 4.00
C GLU A 412 4.42 -8.04 3.43
N ILE A 413 5.38 -8.95 3.54
CA ILE A 413 5.18 -10.34 3.15
C ILE A 413 4.73 -11.13 4.38
N ARG A 414 3.49 -11.63 4.33
CA ARG A 414 2.93 -12.50 5.38
C ARG A 414 3.16 -13.95 4.98
N GLU A 415 4.21 -14.54 5.56
CA GLU A 415 4.59 -15.94 5.35
C GLU A 415 4.11 -16.84 6.47
N PHE A 416 3.46 -17.93 6.09
CA PHE A 416 2.95 -18.96 6.98
C PHE A 416 3.40 -20.33 6.45
N PRO A 417 4.38 -20.99 7.10
CA PRO A 417 4.74 -22.34 6.74
C PRO A 417 3.60 -23.29 7.12
N ILE A 418 3.06 -24.02 6.14
CA ILE A 418 2.05 -25.05 6.36
C ILE A 418 2.76 -26.36 6.75
N ASN A 419 3.86 -26.68 6.07
CA ASN A 419 4.76 -27.79 6.39
C ASN A 419 6.19 -27.47 5.91
N GLU A 420 7.10 -28.44 5.96
CA GLU A 420 8.51 -28.26 5.57
C GLU A 420 8.71 -27.87 4.09
N HIS A 421 7.74 -28.15 3.21
CA HIS A 421 7.86 -27.93 1.76
C HIS A 421 6.92 -26.83 1.24
N ILE A 422 5.89 -26.45 2.00
CA ILE A 422 4.82 -25.54 1.56
C ILE A 422 4.78 -24.35 2.50
N THR A 423 5.04 -23.18 1.93
CA THR A 423 4.87 -21.89 2.61
C THR A 423 3.79 -21.10 1.89
N PHE A 424 2.75 -20.72 2.61
CA PHE A 424 1.78 -19.75 2.13
C PHE A 424 2.39 -18.36 2.26
N GLN A 425 2.44 -17.63 1.14
CA GLN A 425 3.01 -16.29 1.09
C GLN A 425 1.94 -15.32 0.58
N ASN A 426 1.69 -14.27 1.34
CA ASN A 426 0.74 -13.25 0.97
C ASN A 426 1.35 -11.85 1.08
N ILE A 427 1.43 -11.15 -0.04
CA ILE A 427 1.81 -9.73 -0.09
C ILE A 427 0.64 -8.84 0.35
N VAL A 428 0.94 -7.60 0.74
CA VAL A 428 -0.07 -6.61 1.16
C VAL A 428 -0.23 -5.49 0.14
N GLN A 429 0.86 -5.12 -0.52
CA GLN A 429 0.93 -4.04 -1.51
C GLN A 429 1.25 -4.58 -2.89
N ASP A 430 0.80 -3.87 -3.91
CA ASP A 430 1.11 -4.12 -5.31
C ASP A 430 1.43 -2.80 -6.00
N VAL A 431 2.14 -2.87 -7.13
CA VAL A 431 2.63 -1.70 -7.87
C VAL A 431 2.01 -1.68 -9.25
N ILE A 432 1.27 -0.62 -9.55
CA ILE A 432 0.71 -0.35 -10.86
C ILE A 432 1.73 0.49 -11.65
N PRO A 433 2.23 0.02 -12.80
CA PRO A 433 3.12 0.81 -13.64
C PRO A 433 2.38 2.04 -14.18
N ALA A 434 3.12 3.16 -14.33
CA ALA A 434 2.58 4.43 -14.78
C ALA A 434 1.81 4.34 -16.12
N SER A 435 2.19 3.39 -17.00
CA SER A 435 1.55 3.18 -18.31
C SER A 435 0.10 2.71 -18.23
N LEU A 436 -0.33 2.12 -17.12
CA LEU A 436 -1.71 1.66 -16.92
C LEU A 436 -2.58 2.69 -16.19
N VAL A 437 -1.98 3.79 -15.72
CA VAL A 437 -2.68 4.85 -14.98
C VAL A 437 -3.02 5.97 -15.94
N THR A 438 -4.31 6.28 -16.08
CA THR A 438 -4.77 7.35 -16.96
C THR A 438 -4.48 8.72 -16.37
N ALA A 439 -4.82 8.93 -15.09
CA ALA A 439 -4.55 10.18 -14.39
C ALA A 439 -4.50 9.97 -12.87
N ALA A 440 -3.73 10.82 -12.19
CA ALA A 440 -3.69 10.93 -10.74
C ALA A 440 -4.46 12.18 -10.30
N ILE A 441 -5.46 12.00 -9.44
CA ILE A 441 -6.27 13.06 -8.86
C ILE A 441 -5.67 13.42 -7.50
N THR A 442 -5.22 14.66 -7.38
CA THR A 442 -4.53 15.20 -6.20
C THR A 442 -5.16 16.53 -5.79
N GLU A 443 -4.79 17.06 -4.63
CA GLU A 443 -5.22 18.40 -4.20
C GLU A 443 -4.62 19.56 -5.02
N VAL A 444 -3.55 19.29 -5.81
CA VAL A 444 -2.98 20.25 -6.77
C VAL A 444 -3.78 20.26 -8.08
N GLY A 445 -4.61 19.25 -8.29
CA GLY A 445 -5.42 19.05 -9.49
C GLY A 445 -5.23 17.65 -10.09
N ILE A 446 -5.79 17.48 -11.28
CA ILE A 446 -5.66 16.25 -12.08
C ILE A 446 -4.34 16.32 -12.86
N ILE A 447 -3.41 15.43 -12.54
CA ILE A 447 -2.07 15.39 -13.13
C ILE A 447 -1.80 14.02 -13.77
N ALA A 448 -0.86 13.99 -14.72
CA ALA A 448 -0.29 12.72 -15.16
C ALA A 448 0.48 12.09 -14.00
N SER A 449 0.40 10.76 -13.84
CA SER A 449 1.11 10.04 -12.77
C SER A 449 2.62 10.28 -12.83
N THR A 450 3.20 10.40 -14.03
CA THR A 450 4.62 10.70 -14.26
C THR A 450 5.05 12.09 -13.80
N SER A 451 4.12 13.02 -13.52
CA SER A 451 4.42 14.34 -12.98
C SER A 451 4.70 14.34 -11.47
N ALA A 452 4.66 13.18 -10.81
CA ALA A 452 4.93 13.02 -9.39
C ALA A 452 6.26 13.65 -8.95
N ALA A 453 7.35 13.40 -9.69
CA ALA A 453 8.67 13.95 -9.38
C ALA A 453 8.70 15.49 -9.37
N THR A 454 7.95 16.14 -10.28
CA THR A 454 7.85 17.60 -10.32
C THR A 454 7.14 18.14 -9.10
N VAL A 455 6.04 17.49 -8.68
CA VAL A 455 5.30 17.88 -7.48
C VAL A 455 6.14 17.67 -6.21
N ILE A 456 6.93 16.58 -6.15
CA ILE A 456 7.87 16.34 -5.04
C ILE A 456 8.89 17.48 -4.97
N SER A 457 9.54 17.79 -6.10
CA SER A 457 10.56 18.84 -6.18
C SER A 457 10.01 20.22 -5.80
N GLU A 458 8.79 20.54 -6.25
CA GLU A 458 8.14 21.80 -5.93
C GLU A 458 7.75 21.89 -4.45
N ASN A 459 7.26 20.79 -3.87
CA ASN A 459 6.96 20.72 -2.45
C ASN A 459 8.24 20.86 -1.60
N GLU A 460 9.35 20.25 -2.00
CA GLU A 460 10.64 20.42 -1.34
C GLU A 460 11.18 21.84 -1.45
N ARG A 461 10.99 22.48 -2.61
CA ARG A 461 11.38 23.87 -2.82
C ARG A 461 10.59 24.80 -1.91
N LYS A 462 9.26 24.68 -1.89
CA LYS A 462 8.40 25.48 -1.00
C LYS A 462 8.76 25.29 0.47
N ARG A 463 9.10 24.06 0.87
CA ARG A 463 9.59 23.78 2.23
C ARG A 463 10.89 24.53 2.55
N LYS A 464 11.84 24.57 1.60
CA LYS A 464 13.10 25.32 1.76
C LYS A 464 12.85 26.83 1.79
N ASP A 465 12.01 27.35 0.92
CA ASP A 465 11.73 28.79 0.84
C ASP A 465 11.03 29.30 2.13
N ILE A 466 10.10 28.53 2.70
CA ILE A 466 9.49 28.84 4.02
C ILE A 466 10.55 28.88 5.14
N THR A 467 11.58 28.04 5.05
CA THR A 467 12.69 28.07 6.02
C THR A 467 13.65 29.23 5.82
N PHE A 468 13.69 29.86 4.63
CA PHE A 468 14.48 31.05 4.33
C PHE A 468 13.73 32.37 4.55
N GLU A 469 12.40 32.43 4.41
CA GLU A 469 11.63 33.65 4.67
C GLU A 469 11.41 33.94 6.17
N THR A 470 11.66 32.95 7.03
CA THR A 470 11.66 33.13 8.50
C THR A 470 13.05 33.47 9.07
N THR A 471 14.00 33.88 8.21
CA THR A 471 15.33 34.39 8.59
C THR A 471 15.27 35.90 8.85
#